data_AF-A0A3B0RDJ6-F1
#
_entry.id   AF-A0A3B0RDJ6-F1
#
_cell.length_a   1.000
_cell.length_b   1.000
_cell.length_c   1.000
_cell.angle_alpha   90.00
_cell.angle_beta   90.00
_cell.angle_gamma   90.00
#
_symmetry.space_group_name_H-M   'P 1'
#
loop_
_entity.id
_entity.type
_entity.pdbx_description
1 polymer ?
#
loop_
_entity_poly.entity_id
_entity_poly.type
_entity_poly.pdbx_seq_one_letter_code
_entity_poly.pdbx_strand_id
1 'polypeptide(L)'
;MAGILSNLRSTVIFSVILAILMYALYFFISGSDYNGMHVTIAFLRWTHVVSGVMWIGLLWYFNFVQIPNMANIPDEQKPAIGKVIAPAALFWFRWGAAFTLLTGLALIGHTGSLVGTLTLGALEGFSNPKNIFLGLGMWMGIIMAFNVWFIIWPNQKIALG
;
A
#
# COMPACT_ATOMS: atom_id res chain seq x y z
N MET A 1 -28.76 1.40 6.47
CA MET A 1 -27.34 1.63 6.11
C MET A 1 -27.25 2.25 4.71
N ALA A 2 -28.03 3.29 4.44
CA ALA A 2 -28.13 3.94 3.13
C ALA A 2 -27.64 5.38 3.31
N GLY A 3 -26.51 5.72 2.69
CA GLY A 3 -25.79 6.96 2.91
C GLY A 3 -24.40 6.87 2.29
N ILE A 4 -23.47 7.71 2.77
CA ILE A 4 -22.12 7.87 2.19
C ILE A 4 -21.33 6.56 1.99
N LEU A 5 -21.58 5.56 2.85
CA LEU A 5 -20.90 4.25 2.87
C LEU A 5 -21.40 3.27 1.80
N SER A 6 -22.53 3.54 1.13
CA SER A 6 -23.05 2.66 0.07
C SER A 6 -22.51 3.01 -1.32
N ASN A 7 -21.75 4.10 -1.44
CA ASN A 7 -21.14 4.53 -2.69
C ASN A 7 -19.65 4.82 -2.46
N LEU A 8 -18.80 3.99 -3.08
CA LEU A 8 -17.34 4.10 -2.96
C LEU A 8 -16.85 5.50 -3.34
N ARG A 9 -17.37 6.10 -4.42
CA ARG A 9 -16.95 7.44 -4.86
C ARG A 9 -17.26 8.48 -3.79
N SER A 10 -18.47 8.45 -3.22
CA SER A 10 -18.86 9.38 -2.15
C SER A 10 -18.03 9.17 -0.88
N THR A 11 -17.78 7.92 -0.50
CA THR A 11 -16.88 7.59 0.63
C THR A 11 -15.49 8.16 0.41
N VAL A 12 -14.89 7.91 -0.76
CA VAL A 12 -13.53 8.39 -1.08
C VAL A 12 -13.47 9.92 -1.08
N ILE A 13 -14.41 10.60 -1.74
CA ILE A 13 -14.44 12.08 -1.79
C ILE A 13 -14.53 12.65 -0.37
N PHE A 14 -15.40 12.11 0.47
CA PHE A 14 -15.55 12.57 1.83
C PHE A 14 -14.29 12.32 2.68
N SER A 15 -13.66 11.15 2.56
CA SER A 15 -12.38 10.87 3.23
C SER A 15 -11.29 11.86 2.80
N VAL A 16 -11.23 12.23 1.51
CA VAL A 16 -10.28 13.23 1.01
C VAL A 16 -10.58 14.61 1.57
N ILE A 17 -11.85 15.03 1.57
CA ILE A 17 -12.27 16.32 2.17
C ILE A 17 -11.88 16.38 3.64
N LEU A 18 -12.14 15.30 4.40
CA LEU A 18 -11.79 15.23 5.81
C LEU A 18 -10.27 15.30 6.04
N ALA A 19 -9.47 14.66 5.18
CA ALA A 19 -8.02 14.73 5.25
C ALA A 19 -7.49 16.15 4.96
N ILE A 20 -8.06 16.84 3.96
CA ILE A 20 -7.72 18.24 3.64
C ILE A 20 -8.11 19.16 4.80
N LEU A 21 -9.30 18.96 5.37
CA LEU A 21 -9.77 19.74 6.51
C LEU A 21 -8.84 19.56 7.72
N MET A 22 -8.45 18.32 8.04
CA MET A 22 -7.49 18.04 9.11
C MET A 22 -6.17 18.80 8.90
N TYR A 23 -5.65 18.81 7.67
CA TYR A 23 -4.43 19.54 7.34
C TYR A 23 -4.60 21.06 7.45
N ALA A 24 -5.70 21.61 6.93
CA ALA A 24 -6.01 23.02 7.04
C ALA A 24 -6.13 23.47 8.50
N LEU A 25 -6.84 22.70 9.34
CA LEU A 25 -6.94 22.95 10.76
C LEU A 25 -5.57 22.92 11.45
N TYR A 26 -4.74 21.92 11.14
CA TYR A 26 -3.37 21.86 11.67
C TYR A 26 -2.55 23.10 11.30
N PHE A 27 -2.63 23.57 10.04
CA PHE A 27 -1.96 24.77 9.58
C PHE A 27 -2.41 26.01 10.37
N PHE A 28 -3.73 26.23 10.53
CA PHE A 28 -4.26 27.38 11.26
C PHE A 28 -3.94 27.35 12.76
N ILE A 29 -3.98 26.17 13.39
CA ILE A 29 -3.70 26.01 14.82
C ILE A 29 -2.20 26.16 15.11
N SER A 30 -1.33 25.65 14.23
CA SER A 30 0.12 25.67 14.46
C SER A 30 0.72 27.07 14.32
N GLY A 31 0.09 27.97 13.56
CA GLY A 31 0.55 29.35 13.41
C GLY A 31 2.03 29.45 13.00
N SER A 32 2.84 30.14 13.80
CA SER A 32 4.27 30.31 13.58
C SER A 32 5.08 29.01 13.73
N ASP A 33 4.56 28.01 14.44
CA ASP A 33 5.25 26.75 14.70
C ASP A 33 5.01 25.72 13.58
N TYR A 34 4.30 26.11 12.52
CA TYR A 34 4.02 25.25 11.37
C TYR A 34 5.31 24.79 10.68
N ASN A 35 5.44 23.48 10.48
CA ASN A 35 6.56 22.87 9.76
C ASN A 35 6.07 21.93 8.65
N GLY A 36 6.23 22.37 7.39
CA GLY A 36 5.81 21.61 6.21
C GLY A 36 6.55 20.28 5.99
N MET A 37 7.76 20.13 6.56
CA MET A 37 8.47 18.84 6.51
C MET A 37 7.78 17.80 7.38
N HIS A 38 7.34 18.17 8.59
CA HIS A 38 6.62 17.24 9.47
C HIS A 38 5.30 16.76 8.86
N VAL A 39 4.60 17.68 8.20
CA VAL A 39 3.40 17.37 7.42
C VAL A 39 3.70 16.37 6.33
N THR A 40 4.74 16.64 5.51
CA THR A 40 5.13 15.76 4.40
C THR A 40 5.46 14.36 4.91
N ILE A 41 6.22 14.25 6.00
CA ILE A 41 6.57 12.97 6.63
C ILE A 41 5.31 12.25 7.13
N ALA A 42 4.39 12.96 7.79
CA ALA A 42 3.14 12.39 8.27
C ALA A 42 2.26 11.88 7.13
N PHE A 43 2.14 12.66 6.05
CA PHE A 43 1.41 12.29 4.84
C PHE A 43 2.00 11.02 4.20
N LEU A 44 3.31 11.00 3.94
CA LEU A 44 3.99 9.84 3.37
C LEU A 44 3.82 8.59 4.22
N ARG A 45 3.94 8.72 5.55
CA ARG A 45 3.72 7.60 6.47
C ARG A 45 2.29 7.10 6.40
N TRP A 46 1.31 7.99 6.39
CA TRP A 46 -0.09 7.61 6.35
C TRP A 46 -0.44 6.92 5.03
N THR A 47 0.00 7.47 3.89
CA THR A 47 -0.17 6.83 2.58
C THR A 47 0.55 5.49 2.49
N HIS A 48 1.76 5.36 3.06
CA HIS A 48 2.48 4.09 3.13
C HIS A 48 1.68 3.02 3.88
N VAL A 49 1.18 3.36 5.06
CA VAL A 49 0.41 2.43 5.90
C VAL A 49 -0.89 2.03 5.21
N VAL A 50 -1.66 2.99 4.69
CA VAL A 50 -2.95 2.70 4.04
C VAL A 50 -2.77 1.87 2.77
N SER A 51 -1.74 2.17 1.97
CA SER A 51 -1.40 1.36 0.80
C SER A 51 -0.95 -0.05 1.19
N GLY A 52 -0.19 -0.16 2.30
CA GLY A 52 0.26 -1.45 2.84
C GLY A 52 -0.90 -2.30 3.32
N VAL A 53 -1.89 -1.69 3.98
CA VAL A 53 -3.15 -2.35 4.38
C VAL A 53 -3.91 -2.84 3.15
N MET A 54 -4.03 -2.04 2.09
CA MET A 54 -4.65 -2.49 0.84
C MET A 54 -3.87 -3.67 0.22
N TRP A 55 -2.54 -3.57 0.15
CA TRP A 55 -1.70 -4.60 -0.45
C TRP A 55 -1.78 -5.93 0.29
N ILE A 56 -1.48 -5.92 1.59
CA ILE A 56 -1.44 -7.13 2.41
C ILE A 56 -2.85 -7.66 2.68
N GLY A 57 -3.84 -6.78 2.84
CA GLY A 57 -5.25 -7.19 3.01
C GLY A 57 -5.77 -7.97 1.80
N LEU A 58 -5.47 -7.53 0.58
CA LEU A 58 -5.83 -8.26 -0.64
C LEU A 58 -5.01 -9.55 -0.79
N LEU A 59 -3.74 -9.54 -0.39
CA LEU A 59 -2.93 -10.76 -0.35
C LEU A 59 -3.55 -11.83 0.57
N TRP A 60 -4.04 -11.43 1.74
CA TRP A 60 -4.72 -12.33 2.66
C TRP A 60 -6.05 -12.82 2.10
N TYR A 61 -6.83 -11.92 1.49
CA TYR A 61 -8.04 -12.31 0.78
C TYR A 61 -7.77 -13.40 -0.27
N PHE A 62 -6.75 -13.23 -1.11
CA PHE A 62 -6.43 -14.24 -2.13
C PHE A 62 -6.02 -15.58 -1.52
N ASN A 63 -5.06 -15.57 -0.58
CA ASN A 63 -4.43 -16.79 -0.08
C ASN A 63 -5.29 -17.56 0.92
N PHE A 64 -6.03 -16.86 1.77
CA PHE A 64 -6.79 -17.50 2.86
C PHE A 64 -8.28 -17.64 2.56
N VAL A 65 -8.82 -16.81 1.66
CA VAL A 65 -10.26 -16.77 1.40
C VAL A 65 -10.58 -17.24 -0.02
N GLN A 66 -10.12 -16.53 -1.04
CA GLN A 66 -10.54 -16.79 -2.42
C GLN A 66 -10.03 -18.15 -2.94
N ILE A 67 -8.70 -18.33 -3.02
CA ILE A 67 -8.09 -19.51 -3.68
C ILE A 67 -8.54 -20.83 -3.03
N PRO A 68 -8.51 -20.99 -1.68
CA PRO A 68 -8.92 -22.25 -1.05
C PRO A 68 -10.39 -22.60 -1.27
N ASN A 69 -11.26 -21.59 -1.47
CA ASN A 69 -12.69 -21.80 -1.61
C ASN A 69 -13.16 -21.94 -3.07
N MET A 70 -12.32 -21.69 -4.06
CA MET A 70 -12.70 -21.77 -5.49
C MET A 70 -13.23 -23.16 -5.89
N ALA A 71 -12.73 -24.24 -5.28
CA ALA A 71 -13.19 -25.60 -5.55
C ALA A 71 -14.60 -25.89 -5.02
N ASN A 72 -15.05 -25.15 -4.00
CA ASN A 72 -16.36 -25.33 -3.37
C ASN A 72 -17.51 -24.63 -4.11
N ILE A 73 -17.19 -23.90 -5.19
CA ILE A 73 -18.14 -23.07 -5.93
C ILE A 73 -18.61 -23.83 -7.17
N PRO A 74 -19.93 -23.90 -7.46
CA PRO A 74 -20.43 -24.49 -8.69
C PRO A 74 -19.78 -23.88 -9.94
N ASP A 75 -19.46 -24.69 -10.94
CA ASP A 75 -18.72 -24.26 -12.13
C ASP A 75 -19.38 -23.08 -12.86
N GLU A 76 -20.71 -23.04 -12.88
CA GLU A 76 -21.54 -21.99 -13.46
C GLU A 76 -21.32 -20.61 -12.80
N GLN A 77 -20.92 -20.59 -11.53
CA GLN A 77 -20.73 -19.35 -10.74
C GLN A 77 -19.26 -18.89 -10.68
N LYS A 78 -18.30 -19.77 -10.98
CA LYS A 78 -16.86 -19.43 -10.99
C LYS A 78 -16.51 -18.21 -11.85
N PRO A 79 -17.13 -17.97 -13.03
CA PRO A 79 -16.86 -16.77 -13.83
C PRO A 79 -17.15 -15.46 -13.11
N ALA A 80 -18.10 -15.42 -12.17
CA ALA A 80 -18.38 -14.19 -11.42
C ALA A 80 -17.17 -13.76 -10.57
N ILE A 81 -16.44 -14.71 -9.98
CA ILE A 81 -15.21 -14.41 -9.25
C ILE A 81 -14.07 -14.16 -10.23
N GLY A 82 -13.84 -15.10 -11.16
CA GLY A 82 -12.70 -15.06 -12.06
C GLY A 82 -12.70 -13.86 -13.00
N LYS A 83 -13.85 -13.45 -13.54
CA LYS A 83 -13.94 -12.39 -14.55
C LYS A 83 -14.37 -11.03 -14.02
N VAL A 84 -14.90 -10.94 -12.79
CA VAL A 84 -15.38 -9.66 -12.21
C VAL A 84 -14.61 -9.28 -10.95
N ILE A 85 -14.56 -10.16 -9.95
CA ILE A 85 -13.95 -9.83 -8.64
C ILE A 85 -12.43 -9.88 -8.71
N ALA A 86 -11.85 -10.96 -9.23
CA ALA A 86 -10.41 -11.16 -9.27
C ALA A 86 -9.68 -10.05 -10.04
N PRO A 87 -10.11 -9.61 -11.24
CA PRO A 87 -9.44 -8.52 -11.95
C PRO A 87 -9.45 -7.19 -11.16
N ALA A 88 -10.57 -6.87 -10.50
CA ALA A 88 -10.68 -5.67 -9.68
C ALA A 88 -9.77 -5.74 -8.44
N ALA A 89 -9.79 -6.86 -7.73
CA ALA A 89 -8.91 -7.09 -6.58
C ALA A 89 -7.43 -7.02 -6.98
N LEU A 90 -7.06 -7.61 -8.12
CA LEU A 90 -5.68 -7.60 -8.61
C LEU A 90 -5.21 -6.22 -9.04
N PHE A 91 -6.09 -5.40 -9.60
CA PHE A 91 -5.79 -4.00 -9.89
C PHE A 91 -5.37 -3.24 -8.61
N TRP A 92 -6.17 -3.36 -7.55
CA TRP A 92 -5.89 -2.70 -6.27
C TRP A 92 -4.68 -3.29 -5.55
N PHE A 93 -4.48 -4.60 -5.62
CA PHE A 93 -3.31 -5.28 -5.09
C PHE A 93 -2.02 -4.74 -5.71
N ARG A 94 -2.01 -4.57 -7.03
CA ARG A 94 -0.86 -4.05 -7.79
C ARG A 94 -0.52 -2.60 -7.42
N TRP A 95 -1.53 -1.73 -7.39
CA TRP A 95 -1.31 -0.33 -7.04
C TRP A 95 -1.03 -0.15 -5.55
N GLY A 96 -1.64 -0.95 -4.67
CA GLY A 96 -1.31 -1.02 -3.26
C GLY A 96 0.18 -1.34 -3.05
N ALA A 97 0.71 -2.33 -3.76
CA ALA A 97 2.13 -2.66 -3.74
C ALA A 97 3.02 -1.49 -4.19
N ALA A 98 2.69 -0.87 -5.33
CA ALA A 98 3.45 0.27 -5.86
C ALA A 98 3.46 1.46 -4.89
N PHE A 99 2.30 1.89 -4.40
CA PHE A 99 2.21 3.03 -3.49
C PHE A 99 2.87 2.74 -2.15
N THR A 100 2.75 1.52 -1.61
CA THR A 100 3.47 1.12 -0.38
C THR A 100 4.98 1.30 -0.58
N LEU A 101 5.52 0.76 -1.67
CA LEU A 101 6.96 0.85 -1.93
C LEU A 101 7.40 2.30 -2.15
N LEU A 102 6.74 3.03 -3.04
CA LEU A 102 7.10 4.41 -3.39
C LEU A 102 7.06 5.34 -2.19
N THR A 103 5.97 5.30 -1.41
CA THR A 103 5.84 6.16 -0.22
C THR A 103 6.75 5.74 0.92
N GLY A 104 7.08 4.45 1.04
CA GLY A 104 8.06 3.95 2.01
C GLY A 104 9.48 4.41 1.70
N LEU A 105 9.88 4.35 0.42
CA LEU A 105 11.17 4.86 -0.05
C LEU A 105 11.27 6.39 0.11
N ALA A 106 10.20 7.12 -0.22
CA ALA A 106 10.15 8.56 0.02
C ALA A 106 10.25 8.88 1.52
N LEU A 107 9.51 8.16 2.37
CA LEU A 107 9.52 8.36 3.82
C LEU A 107 10.91 8.16 4.41
N ILE A 108 11.60 7.06 4.08
CA ILE A 108 12.96 6.82 4.58
C ILE A 108 13.96 7.81 3.97
N GLY A 109 13.75 8.26 2.73
CA GLY A 109 14.50 9.35 2.10
C GLY A 109 14.51 10.63 2.94
N HIS A 110 13.36 11.01 3.51
CA HIS A 110 13.25 12.17 4.40
C HIS A 110 13.92 12.00 5.77
N THR A 111 14.29 10.78 6.16
CA THR A 111 15.02 10.53 7.43
C THR A 111 16.53 10.61 7.27
N GLY A 112 17.06 10.78 6.05
CA GLY A 112 18.50 10.71 5.75
C GLY A 112 19.09 9.30 5.85
N SER A 113 18.30 8.29 6.24
CA SER A 113 18.76 6.92 6.47
C SER A 113 18.59 6.00 5.25
N LEU A 114 18.21 6.53 4.07
CA LEU A 114 17.91 5.72 2.88
C LEU A 114 19.07 4.81 2.48
N VAL A 115 20.28 5.36 2.35
CA VAL A 115 21.47 4.60 1.92
C VAL A 115 21.85 3.56 2.98
N GLY A 116 21.87 3.93 4.26
CA GLY A 116 22.12 2.99 5.36
C GLY A 116 21.10 1.86 5.39
N THR A 117 19.81 2.16 5.16
CA THR A 117 18.73 1.17 5.16
C THR A 117 18.80 0.25 3.93
N LEU A 118 19.08 0.79 2.73
CA LEU A 118 19.23 0.00 1.50
C LEU A 118 20.43 -0.95 1.57
N THR A 119 21.50 -0.52 2.22
CA THR A 119 22.72 -1.33 2.39
C THR A 119 22.70 -2.21 3.62
N LEU A 120 21.54 -2.36 4.29
CA LEU A 120 21.39 -3.16 5.51
C LEU A 120 22.40 -2.75 6.61
N GLY A 121 22.71 -1.46 6.70
CA GLY A 121 23.70 -0.91 7.64
C GLY A 121 25.16 -1.20 7.27
N ALA A 122 25.45 -1.88 6.15
CA ALA A 122 26.82 -2.29 5.80
C ALA A 122 27.77 -1.09 5.63
N LEU A 123 27.30 0.01 5.03
CA LEU A 123 28.11 1.22 4.85
C LEU A 123 28.35 1.99 6.16
N GLU A 124 27.60 1.66 7.21
CA GLU A 124 27.73 2.22 8.55
C GLU A 124 28.40 1.21 9.52
N GLY A 125 29.00 0.13 8.98
CA GLY A 125 29.65 -0.92 9.77
C GLY A 125 28.68 -1.73 10.65
N PHE A 126 27.41 -1.83 10.25
CA PHE A 126 26.33 -2.47 11.03
C PHE A 126 26.08 -1.84 12.41
N SER A 127 26.50 -0.59 12.60
CA SER A 127 26.39 0.13 13.88
C SER A 127 24.96 0.51 14.25
N ASN A 128 24.04 0.53 13.29
CA ASN A 128 22.66 0.96 13.48
C ASN A 128 21.66 -0.20 13.27
N PRO A 129 21.23 -0.89 14.34
CA PRO A 129 20.26 -1.99 14.25
C PRO A 129 18.94 -1.61 13.58
N LYS A 130 18.52 -0.33 13.67
CA LYS A 130 17.30 0.17 13.01
C LYS A 130 17.42 0.06 11.48
N ASN A 131 18.58 0.43 10.92
CA ASN A 131 18.81 0.39 9.48
C ASN A 131 18.84 -1.06 8.96
N ILE A 132 19.36 -2.00 9.75
CA ILE A 132 19.33 -3.43 9.44
C ILE A 132 17.88 -3.92 9.41
N PHE A 133 17.12 -3.69 10.48
CA PHE A 133 15.76 -4.20 10.62
C PHE A 133 14.81 -3.61 9.55
N LEU A 134 14.83 -2.29 9.37
CA LEU A 134 14.04 -1.63 8.33
C LEU A 134 14.48 -2.07 6.94
N GLY A 135 15.79 -2.26 6.73
CA GLY A 135 16.36 -2.70 5.47
C GLY A 135 15.86 -4.07 5.04
N LEU A 136 15.79 -5.03 5.96
CA LEU A 136 15.22 -6.36 5.69
C LEU A 136 13.77 -6.26 5.22
N GLY A 137 12.94 -5.52 5.96
CA GLY A 137 11.53 -5.29 5.59
C GLY A 137 11.39 -4.62 4.22
N MET A 138 12.21 -3.61 3.95
CA MET A 138 12.22 -2.86 2.70
C MET A 138 12.61 -3.74 1.51
N TRP A 139 13.64 -4.58 1.64
CA TRP A 139 14.05 -5.50 0.57
C TRP A 139 12.99 -6.55 0.28
N MET A 140 12.35 -7.12 1.30
CA MET A 140 11.20 -8.01 1.11
C MET A 140 10.08 -7.30 0.35
N GLY A 141 9.78 -6.05 0.71
CA GLY A 141 8.81 -5.21 0.02
C GLY A 141 9.18 -4.93 -1.44
N ILE A 142 10.44 -4.57 -1.73
CA ILE A 142 10.95 -4.32 -3.09
C ILE A 142 10.79 -5.57 -3.96
N ILE A 143 11.28 -6.71 -3.47
CA ILE A 143 11.24 -7.99 -4.20
C ILE A 143 9.80 -8.40 -4.47
N MET A 144 8.94 -8.30 -3.47
CA MET A 144 7.53 -8.66 -3.63
C MET A 144 6.80 -7.71 -4.57
N ALA A 145 7.00 -6.39 -4.47
CA ALA A 145 6.40 -5.42 -5.38
C ALA A 145 6.87 -5.65 -6.83
N PHE A 146 8.15 -5.98 -7.03
CA PHE A 146 8.67 -6.39 -8.33
C PHE A 146 7.96 -7.65 -8.84
N ASN A 147 7.82 -8.69 -8.01
CA ASN A 147 7.09 -9.90 -8.35
C ASN A 147 5.63 -9.61 -8.78
N VAL A 148 4.93 -8.71 -8.07
CA VAL A 148 3.56 -8.30 -8.41
C VAL A 148 3.48 -7.68 -9.80
N TRP A 149 4.37 -6.73 -10.12
CA TRP A 149 4.30 -5.98 -11.37
C TRP A 149 4.83 -6.73 -12.58
N PHE A 150 5.89 -7.52 -12.41
CA PHE A 150 6.64 -8.12 -13.52
C PHE A 150 6.40 -9.62 -13.71
N ILE A 151 5.84 -10.32 -12.71
CA ILE A 151 5.59 -11.76 -12.79
C ILE A 151 4.10 -12.06 -12.68
N ILE A 152 3.47 -11.67 -11.56
CA ILE A 152 2.07 -11.98 -11.28
C ILE A 152 1.15 -11.31 -12.32
N TRP A 153 1.31 -10.01 -12.54
CA TRP A 153 0.41 -9.27 -13.44
C TRP A 153 0.46 -9.75 -14.90
N PRO A 154 1.63 -9.95 -15.54
CA PRO A 154 1.68 -10.51 -16.90
C PRO A 154 1.01 -11.87 -17.02
N ASN A 155 1.27 -12.79 -16.09
CA ASN A 155 0.67 -14.12 -16.07
C ASN A 155 -0.85 -14.05 -15.89
N GLN A 156 -1.33 -13.10 -15.09
CA GLN A 156 -2.77 -12.91 -14.87
C GLN A 156 -3.50 -12.36 -16.09
N LYS A 157 -2.88 -11.47 -16.88
CA LYS A 157 -3.48 -11.03 -18.14
C LYS A 157 -3.70 -12.19 -19.11
N ILE A 158 -2.82 -13.19 -19.09
CA ILE A 158 -2.94 -14.40 -19.92
C ILE A 158 -4.03 -15.33 -19.38
N ALA A 159 -4.18 -15.44 -18.05
CA ALA A 159 -5.18 -16.31 -17.44
C ALA A 159 -6.60 -15.72 -17.43
N LEU A 160 -6.73 -14.39 -17.46
CA LEU A 160 -8.00 -13.66 -17.36
C LEU A 160 -8.51 -13.12 -18.71
N GLY A 161 -7.62 -12.98 -19.69
CA GLY A 161 -7.93 -12.64 -21.09
C GLY A 161 -8.18 -13.88 -21.92
#